data_AF-A0A1A9CI88-F1
#
_entry.id   AF-A0A1A9CI88-F1
#
_cell.length_a   1.000
_cell.length_b   1.000
_cell.length_c   1.000
_cell.angle_alpha   90.00
_cell.angle_beta   90.00
_cell.angle_gamma   90.00
#
_symmetry.space_group_name_H-M   'P 1'
#
loop_
_entity.id
_entity.type
_entity.pdbx_description
1 polymer ?
#
loop_
_entity_poly.entity_id
_entity_poly.type
_entity_poly.pdbx_seq_one_letter_code
_entity_poly.pdbx_strand_id
1 'polypeptide(L)' 'MSHRNARLTVHGRRLLVDRVRSGRPVAHVAAEMGISRPTAHKWLRRWHCEGESGLIDR' A
#
# COMPACT_ATOMS: atom_id res chain seq x y z
N MET A 1 -4.07 -12.67 17.57
CA MET A 1 -3.92 -12.15 16.20
C MET A 1 -3.99 -10.63 16.24
N SER A 2 -2.86 -9.97 16.54
CA SER A 2 -2.80 -8.52 16.71
C SER A 2 -2.90 -7.80 15.35
N HIS A 3 -3.64 -6.70 15.31
CA HIS A 3 -4.10 -5.99 14.12
C HIS A 3 -2.96 -5.53 13.19
N ARG A 4 -2.55 -6.39 12.25
CA ARG A 4 -1.50 -6.10 11.26
C ARG A 4 -1.93 -5.14 10.15
N ASN A 5 -3.23 -4.82 10.06
CA ASN A 5 -3.82 -3.93 9.06
C ASN A 5 -4.15 -2.53 9.59
N ALA A 6 -3.94 -2.24 10.88
CA ALA A 6 -4.40 -1.00 11.53
C ALA A 6 -3.60 0.27 11.18
N ARG A 7 -2.60 0.21 10.29
CA ARG A 7 -1.67 1.32 10.01
C ARG A 7 -1.54 1.74 8.55
N LEU A 8 -2.39 1.29 7.65
CA LEU A 8 -2.48 1.91 6.32
C LEU A 8 -3.46 3.08 6.41
N THR A 9 -3.00 4.16 7.05
CA THR A 9 -3.59 5.49 6.84
C THR A 9 -3.55 5.81 5.34
N VAL A 10 -4.39 6.74 4.87
CA VAL A 10 -4.33 7.19 3.47
C VAL A 10 -2.90 7.62 3.09
N HIS A 11 -2.20 8.29 4.02
CA HIS A 11 -0.79 8.65 3.84
C HIS A 11 0.13 7.42 3.70
N GLY A 12 -0.05 6.38 4.51
CA GLY A 12 0.71 5.14 4.39
C GLY A 12 0.49 4.44 3.03
N ARG A 13 -0.73 4.49 2.49
CA ARG A 13 -1.05 3.92 1.17
C ARG A 13 -0.39 4.71 0.05
N ARG A 14 -0.36 6.05 0.14
CA ARG A 14 0.37 6.91 -0.79
C ARG A 14 1.86 6.59 -0.79
N LEU A 15 2.44 6.51 0.40
CA LEU A 15 3.86 6.18 0.58
C LEU A 15 4.23 4.80 -0.01
N LEU A 16 3.33 3.81 0.11
CA LEU A 16 3.49 2.51 -0.55
C LEU A 16 3.58 2.68 -2.07
N VAL A 17 2.63 3.41 -2.66
CA VAL A 17 2.59 3.66 -4.11
C VAL A 17 3.83 4.42 -4.56
N ASP A 18 4.19 5.51 -3.90
CA ASP A 18 5.34 6.35 -4.25
C ASP A 18 6.64 5.56 -4.24
N ARG A 19 6.86 4.72 -3.22
CA ARG A 19 8.04 3.86 -3.12
C ARG A 19 8.09 2.79 -4.20
N VAL A 20 6.95 2.20 -4.56
CA VAL A 20 6.91 1.22 -5.65
C VAL A 20 7.15 1.90 -7.00
N ARG A 21 6.58 3.09 -7.21
CA ARG A 21 6.79 3.91 -8.41
C ARG A 21 8.20 4.44 -8.57
N SER A 22 8.95 4.61 -7.48
CA SER A 22 10.38 4.93 -7.54
C SER A 22 11.26 3.73 -7.91
N GLY A 23 10.67 2.62 -8.35
CA GLY A 23 11.37 1.43 -8.85
C GLY A 23 11.65 0.38 -7.78
N ARG A 24 11.15 0.56 -6.55
CA ARG A 24 11.41 -0.40 -5.46
C ARG A 24 10.49 -1.62 -5.58
N PRO A 25 11.00 -2.85 -5.37
CA PRO A 25 10.17 -4.04 -5.39
C PRO A 25 9.07 -4.01 -4.32
N VAL A 26 7.85 -4.37 -4.70
CA VAL A 26 6.66 -4.41 -3.81
C VAL A 26 6.92 -5.25 -2.57
N ALA A 27 7.66 -6.36 -2.71
CA ALA A 27 8.00 -7.23 -1.59
C ALA A 27 8.82 -6.54 -0.49
N HIS A 28 9.77 -5.69 -0.88
CA HIS A 28 10.61 -4.95 0.08
C HIS A 28 9.79 -3.84 0.76
N VAL A 29 9.03 -3.07 -0.02
CA VAL A 29 8.19 -2.00 0.54
C VAL A 29 7.12 -2.57 1.48
N ALA A 30 6.52 -3.71 1.15
CA ALA A 30 5.55 -4.37 2.01
C ALA A 30 6.18 -4.79 3.36
N ALA A 31 7.39 -5.37 3.34
CA ALA A 31 8.10 -5.76 4.54
C ALA A 31 8.46 -4.55 5.43
N GLU A 32 8.97 -3.47 4.84
CA GLU A 32 9.30 -2.23 5.56
C GLU A 32 8.08 -1.57 6.21
N MET A 33 6.94 -1.66 5.54
CA MET A 33 5.68 -1.10 6.06
C MET A 33 4.95 -2.05 7.00
N GLY A 34 5.48 -3.25 7.26
CA GLY A 34 4.87 -4.25 8.14
C GLY A 34 3.56 -4.84 7.62
N ILE A 35 3.35 -4.82 6.29
CA ILE A 35 2.13 -5.31 5.63
C ILE A 35 2.43 -6.55 4.78
N SER A 36 1.39 -7.33 4.50
CA SER A 36 1.53 -8.47 3.61
C SER A 36 1.72 -8.03 2.14
N ARG A 37 2.44 -8.83 1.35
CA ARG A 37 2.57 -8.60 -0.11
C ARG A 37 1.20 -8.54 -0.81
N PRO A 38 0.24 -9.45 -0.53
CA PRO A 38 -1.11 -9.33 -1.08
C PRO A 38 -1.81 -8.01 -0.73
N THR A 39 -1.66 -7.52 0.51
CA THR A 39 -2.20 -6.21 0.92
C THR A 39 -1.59 -5.08 0.11
N ALA A 40 -0.27 -5.12 -0.10
CA ALA A 40 0.41 -4.12 -0.93
C ALA A 40 -0.11 -4.15 -2.38
N HIS A 41 -0.22 -5.33 -2.99
CA HIS A 41 -0.76 -5.48 -4.35
C HIS A 41 -2.22 -5.02 -4.46
N LYS A 42 -3.05 -5.26 -3.45
CA LYS A 42 -4.43 -4.75 -3.41
C LYS A 42 -4.47 -3.22 -3.53
N TRP A 43 -3.64 -2.51 -2.77
CA TRP A 43 -3.59 -1.06 -2.81
C TRP A 43 -3.01 -0.52 -4.12
N LEU A 44 -1.97 -1.15 -4.65
CA LEU A 44 -1.43 -0.80 -5.97
C LEU A 44 -2.48 -0.96 -7.07
N ARG A 45 -3.24 -2.07 -7.06
CA ARG A 45 -4.33 -2.30 -8.01
C ARG A 45 -5.40 -1.21 -7.92
N ARG A 46 -5.83 -0.85 -6.71
CA ARG A 46 -6.80 0.23 -6.51
C ARG A 46 -6.28 1.56 -7.03
N TRP A 47 -5.02 1.90 -6.73
CA TRP A 47 -4.40 3.11 -7.25
C TRP A 47 -4.30 3.11 -8.78
N HIS A 48 -3.99 1.97 -9.40
CA HIS A 48 -3.98 1.86 -10.87
C HIS A 48 -5.36 2.06 -11.51
N CYS A 49 -6.44 1.66 -10.84
CA CYS A 49 -7.81 1.81 -11.35
C CYS A 49 -8.41 3.20 -11.07
N GLU A 50 -8.17 3.76 -9.89
CA GLU A 50 -8.90 4.92 -9.37
C GLU A 50 -7.98 6.11 -9.01
N GLY A 51 -6.66 5.96 -9.18
CA GLY A 51 -5.67 6.95 -8.76
C GLY A 51 -5.65 7.15 -7.24
N GLU A 52 -5.40 8.39 -6.82
CA GLU A 52 -5.39 8.79 -5.41
C GLU A 52 -6.72 8.50 -4.69
N SER A 53 -7.84 8.60 -5.40
CA SER A 53 -9.18 8.32 -4.85
C SER A 53 -9.32 6.87 -4.36
N GLY A 54 -8.65 5.93 -5.03
CA GLY A 54 -8.65 4.51 -4.65
C GLY A 54 -7.89 4.18 -3.37
N LEU A 55 -7.14 5.15 -2.82
CA LEU A 55 -6.40 5.01 -1.57
C LEU A 55 -7.20 5.47 -0.34
N ILE A 56 -8.33 6.15 -0.55
CA ILE A 56 -9.24 6.55 0.52
C ILE A 56 -10.13 5.34 0.87
N ASP A 57 -10.35 5.07 2.16
CA ASP A 57 -11.37 4.09 2.54
C ASP A 57 -12.74 4.66 2.18
N ARG A 58 -13.47 3.95 1.32
CA ARG A 58 -14.91 4.11 1.16
C ARG A 58 -15.62 3.44 2.33
#